data_AF-V4PMB4-F1
#
_entry.id   AF-V4PMB4-F1
#
_cell.length_a   1.000
_cell.length_b   1.000
_cell.length_c   1.000
_cell.angle_alpha   90.00
_cell.angle_beta   90.00
_cell.angle_gamma   90.00
#
_symmetry.space_group_name_H-M   'P 1'
#
loop_
_entity.id
_entity.type
_entity.pdbx_description
1 polymer ?
#
loop_
_entity_poly.entity_id
_entity_poly.type
_entity_poly.pdbx_seq_one_letter_code
_entity_poly.pdbx_strand_id
1 'polypeptide(L)'
;MHLITDENINEAYDAVKDILMMYCFMVWRYNGFSFGASDFIRFPVLKYLTAEEAEYEGRVDTNLLRSGSAVALLAILYDSWISNDVVVAAPDQKKAILDGCLTAFPDIDAVARQALNHPPMPWSSDHWFDRLGEPIYNAYVLGFFRMMARVEV
;
A
#
# COMPACT_ATOMS: atom_id res chain seq x y z
N MET A 1 -6.48 -14.73 -5.64
CA MET A 1 -5.30 -14.83 -6.50
C MET A 1 -5.65 -14.24 -7.85
N HIS A 2 -4.89 -13.25 -8.30
CA HIS A 2 -5.07 -12.62 -9.61
C HIS A 2 -3.88 -12.98 -10.49
N LEU A 3 -4.15 -13.53 -11.67
CA LEU A 3 -3.11 -13.91 -12.62
C LEU A 3 -2.91 -12.80 -13.65
N ILE A 4 -1.67 -12.37 -13.79
CA ILE A 4 -1.23 -11.42 -14.81
C ILE A 4 -0.96 -12.22 -16.08
N THR A 5 -1.67 -11.86 -17.14
CA THR A 5 -1.64 -12.49 -18.45
C THR A 5 -1.42 -11.43 -19.54
N ASP A 6 -1.23 -11.85 -20.78
CA ASP A 6 -1.04 -10.94 -21.91
C ASP A 6 -2.23 -9.99 -22.12
N GLU A 7 -3.44 -10.45 -21.77
CA GLU A 7 -4.65 -9.65 -21.89
C GLU A 7 -4.72 -8.49 -20.89
N ASN A 8 -4.07 -8.62 -19.73
CA ASN A 8 -4.18 -7.66 -18.63
C ASN A 8 -2.85 -7.02 -18.20
N ILE A 9 -1.73 -7.34 -18.85
CA ILE A 9 -0.41 -6.85 -18.47
C ILE A 9 -0.30 -5.32 -18.48
N ASN A 10 -0.99 -4.65 -19.42
CA ASN A 10 -0.99 -3.19 -19.48
C ASN A 10 -1.66 -2.58 -18.24
N GLU A 11 -2.70 -3.21 -17.70
CA GLU A 11 -3.33 -2.77 -16.44
C GLU A 11 -2.39 -2.95 -15.24
N ALA A 12 -1.54 -3.99 -15.28
CA ALA A 12 -0.53 -4.20 -14.25
C ALA A 12 0.57 -3.12 -14.31
N TYR A 13 1.02 -2.74 -15.51
CA TYR A 13 1.96 -1.62 -15.68
C TYR A 13 1.38 -0.29 -15.21
N ASP A 14 0.12 -0.01 -15.49
CA ASP A 14 -0.56 1.20 -15.00
C ASP A 14 -0.63 1.21 -13.47
N ALA A 15 -0.94 0.06 -12.85
CA ALA A 15 -0.91 -0.07 -11.39
C ALA A 15 0.50 0.13 -10.81
N VAL A 16 1.56 -0.39 -11.44
CA VAL A 16 2.95 -0.11 -11.05
C VAL A 16 3.24 1.39 -11.12
N LYS A 17 2.84 2.07 -12.20
CA LYS A 17 3.04 3.51 -12.35
C LYS A 17 2.34 4.29 -11.23
N ASP A 18 1.12 3.94 -10.90
CA ASP A 18 0.36 4.57 -9.81
C ASP A 18 1.03 4.35 -8.44
N ILE A 19 1.53 3.14 -8.17
CA ILE A 19 2.31 2.83 -6.97
C ILE A 19 3.57 3.70 -6.89
N LEU A 20 4.30 3.84 -8.00
CA LEU A 20 5.51 4.68 -8.05
C LEU A 20 5.17 6.15 -7.82
N MET A 21 4.06 6.65 -8.39
CA MET A 21 3.59 8.01 -8.15
C MET A 21 3.22 8.24 -6.68
N MET A 22 2.51 7.29 -6.05
CA MET A 22 2.23 7.31 -4.62
C MET A 22 3.52 7.37 -3.79
N TYR A 23 4.50 6.52 -4.10
CA TYR A 23 5.79 6.48 -3.40
C TYR A 23 6.55 7.80 -3.55
N CYS A 24 6.65 8.35 -4.76
CA CYS A 24 7.24 9.66 -5.01
C CYS A 24 6.55 10.76 -4.21
N PHE A 25 5.22 10.74 -4.13
CA PHE A 25 4.45 11.72 -3.36
C PHE A 25 4.77 11.65 -1.86
N MET A 26 4.77 10.44 -1.28
CA MET A 26 5.11 10.22 0.14
C MET A 26 6.53 10.73 0.47
N VAL A 27 7.50 10.51 -0.43
CA VAL A 27 8.87 10.99 -0.25
C VAL A 27 8.98 12.50 -0.39
N TRP A 28 8.43 13.09 -1.45
CA TRP A 28 8.66 14.50 -1.76
C TRP A 28 7.92 15.47 -0.84
N ARG A 29 6.74 15.09 -0.35
CA ARG A 29 5.86 16.02 0.38
C ARG A 29 5.96 15.90 1.88
N TYR A 30 6.18 14.71 2.43
CA TYR A 30 5.92 14.45 3.85
C TYR A 30 6.95 13.57 4.56
N ASN A 31 7.86 12.91 3.84
CA ASN A 31 8.83 11.96 4.42
C ASN A 31 8.16 10.88 5.30
N GLY A 32 7.01 10.37 4.86
CA GLY A 32 6.18 9.44 5.62
C GLY A 32 4.83 9.15 4.95
N PHE A 33 3.95 8.46 5.68
CA PHE A 33 2.52 8.43 5.33
C PHE A 33 1.93 9.83 5.47
N SER A 34 1.00 10.16 4.59
CA SER A 34 0.49 11.52 4.49
C SER A 34 -0.90 11.56 3.92
N PHE A 35 -1.66 12.56 4.36
CA PHE A 35 -2.96 12.84 3.79
C PHE A 35 -2.86 13.11 2.28
N GLY A 36 -3.66 12.37 1.50
CA GLY A 36 -3.71 12.47 0.03
C GLY A 36 -2.72 11.54 -0.67
N ALA A 37 -1.98 10.70 0.05
CA ALA A 37 -1.21 9.64 -0.60
C ALA A 37 -2.12 8.69 -1.40
N SER A 38 -3.37 8.50 -0.96
CA SER A 38 -4.33 7.67 -1.68
C SER A 38 -4.86 8.28 -2.98
N ASP A 39 -4.63 9.57 -3.26
CA ASP A 39 -5.09 10.25 -4.49
C ASP A 39 -4.44 9.68 -5.77
N PHE A 40 -3.32 8.99 -5.62
CA PHE A 40 -2.59 8.33 -6.70
C PHE A 40 -3.03 6.88 -6.93
N ILE A 41 -3.91 6.34 -6.09
CA ILE A 41 -4.39 4.97 -6.19
C ILE A 41 -5.58 4.93 -7.16
N ARG A 42 -5.30 4.67 -8.45
CA ARG A 42 -6.35 4.55 -9.50
C ARG A 42 -6.53 3.12 -9.99
N PHE A 43 -5.98 2.17 -9.25
CA PHE A 43 -6.03 0.75 -9.54
C PHE A 43 -6.75 -0.02 -8.41
N PRO A 44 -7.31 -1.21 -8.72
CA PRO A 44 -7.98 -2.03 -7.73
C PRO A 44 -6.96 -2.69 -6.77
N VAL A 45 -6.65 -2.02 -5.65
CA VAL A 45 -5.63 -2.47 -4.67
C VAL A 45 -5.78 -3.95 -4.28
N LEU A 46 -7.00 -4.39 -3.93
CA LEU A 46 -7.25 -5.76 -3.48
C LEU A 46 -6.97 -6.81 -4.57
N LYS A 47 -7.10 -6.45 -5.85
CA LYS A 47 -6.80 -7.32 -7.00
C LYS A 47 -5.33 -7.72 -6.98
N TYR A 48 -4.44 -6.79 -6.66
CA TYR A 48 -3.00 -6.96 -6.86
C TYR A 48 -2.21 -7.37 -5.61
N LEU A 49 -2.83 -7.40 -4.42
CA LEU A 49 -2.21 -7.93 -3.19
C LEU A 49 -1.73 -9.39 -3.33
N THR A 50 -2.45 -10.17 -4.13
CA THR A 50 -2.17 -11.60 -4.40
C THR A 50 -1.91 -11.85 -5.89
N ALA A 51 -1.26 -10.89 -6.56
CA ALA A 51 -0.95 -11.01 -7.97
C ALA A 51 0.20 -12.00 -8.21
N GLU A 52 0.08 -12.81 -9.26
CA GLU A 52 1.12 -13.73 -9.75
C GLU A 52 1.17 -13.67 -11.28
N GLU A 53 2.32 -13.93 -11.89
CA GLU A 53 2.46 -14.01 -13.36
C GLU A 53 2.11 -15.43 -13.84
N ALA A 54 1.31 -15.54 -14.90
CA ALA A 54 0.78 -16.83 -15.35
C ALA A 54 1.77 -17.64 -16.23
N GLU A 55 2.52 -16.97 -17.12
CA GLU A 55 3.23 -17.67 -18.20
C GLU A 55 4.66 -17.17 -18.44
N TYR A 56 4.98 -15.93 -18.06
CA TYR A 56 6.29 -15.32 -18.30
C TYR A 56 6.72 -14.49 -17.10
N GLU A 57 7.56 -15.08 -16.24
CA GLU A 57 8.11 -14.38 -15.08
C GLU A 57 8.96 -13.17 -15.51
N GLY A 58 8.78 -12.03 -14.83
CA GLY A 58 9.61 -10.85 -14.94
C GLY A 58 9.18 -9.84 -16.00
N ARG A 59 7.96 -9.92 -16.54
CA ARG A 59 7.44 -8.87 -17.43
C ARG A 59 6.99 -7.65 -16.63
N VAL A 60 6.41 -7.87 -15.46
CA VAL A 60 6.07 -6.81 -14.51
C VAL A 60 6.66 -7.13 -13.15
N ASP A 61 7.08 -6.10 -12.42
CA ASP A 61 7.58 -6.29 -11.05
C ASP A 61 6.41 -6.64 -10.12
N THR A 62 6.10 -7.94 -10.02
CA THR A 62 5.04 -8.48 -9.16
C THR A 62 5.32 -8.26 -7.68
N ASN A 63 6.59 -8.19 -7.28
CA ASN A 63 6.96 -7.89 -5.89
C ASN A 63 6.59 -6.44 -5.54
N LEU A 64 6.94 -5.48 -6.40
CA LEU A 64 6.51 -4.09 -6.27
C LEU A 64 4.99 -3.98 -6.34
N LEU A 65 4.34 -4.70 -7.25
CA LEU A 65 2.89 -4.66 -7.39
C LEU A 65 2.17 -5.12 -6.11
N ARG A 66 2.59 -6.24 -5.53
CA ARG A 66 2.00 -6.78 -4.29
C ARG A 66 2.31 -5.91 -3.07
N SER A 67 3.57 -5.56 -2.86
CA SER A 67 4.00 -4.75 -1.72
C SER A 67 3.49 -3.31 -1.79
N GLY A 68 3.52 -2.72 -2.98
CA GLY A 68 2.94 -1.41 -3.27
C GLY A 68 1.43 -1.38 -3.06
N SER A 69 0.72 -2.44 -3.44
CA SER A 69 -0.71 -2.60 -3.12
C SER A 69 -0.96 -2.68 -1.61
N ALA A 70 -0.09 -3.35 -0.85
CA ALA A 70 -0.20 -3.40 0.60
C ALA A 70 -0.01 -2.02 1.25
N VAL A 71 0.97 -1.25 0.78
CA VAL A 71 1.18 0.15 1.21
C VAL A 71 0.02 1.04 0.79
N ALA A 72 -0.51 0.86 -0.42
CA ALA A 72 -1.66 1.60 -0.93
C ALA A 72 -2.91 1.39 -0.06
N LEU A 73 -3.16 0.15 0.39
CA LEU A 73 -4.25 -0.13 1.33
C LEU A 73 -4.06 0.62 2.64
N LEU A 74 -2.85 0.66 3.21
CA LEU A 74 -2.58 1.46 4.41
C LEU A 74 -2.75 2.96 4.18
N ALA A 75 -2.35 3.48 3.02
CA ALA A 75 -2.54 4.89 2.68
C ALA A 75 -4.04 5.26 2.64
N ILE A 76 -4.90 4.38 2.12
CA ILE A 76 -6.36 4.55 2.15
C ILE A 76 -6.87 4.59 3.60
N LEU A 77 -6.41 3.67 4.45
CA LEU A 77 -6.82 3.64 5.86
C LEU A 77 -6.34 4.89 6.62
N TYR A 78 -5.13 5.36 6.32
CA TYR A 78 -4.55 6.57 6.87
C TYR A 78 -5.38 7.81 6.49
N ASP A 79 -5.66 8.00 5.21
CA ASP A 79 -6.45 9.14 4.72
C ASP A 79 -7.85 9.16 5.32
N SER A 80 -8.44 7.98 5.47
CA SER A 80 -9.73 7.80 6.14
C SER A 80 -9.69 8.20 7.61
N TRP A 81 -8.64 7.82 8.34
CA TRP A 81 -8.45 8.24 9.72
C TRP A 81 -8.25 9.75 9.86
N ILE A 82 -7.41 10.35 9.02
CA ILE A 82 -7.20 11.81 9.02
C ILE A 82 -8.51 12.56 8.72
N SER A 83 -9.35 12.04 7.83
CA SER A 83 -10.58 12.71 7.42
C SER A 83 -11.72 12.59 8.43
N ASN A 84 -11.76 11.50 9.19
CA ASN A 84 -12.94 11.12 9.98
C ASN A 84 -12.66 10.98 11.48
N ASP A 85 -11.42 11.18 11.93
CA ASP A 85 -10.94 10.85 13.28
C ASP A 85 -11.12 9.37 13.66
N VAL A 86 -11.44 8.52 12.69
CA VAL A 86 -11.61 7.06 12.83
C VAL A 86 -11.28 6.40 11.50
N VAL A 87 -10.68 5.22 11.55
CA VAL A 87 -10.41 4.44 10.34
C VAL A 87 -11.72 3.87 9.80
N VAL A 88 -12.13 4.32 8.62
CA VAL A 88 -13.25 3.74 7.85
C VAL A 88 -12.68 2.99 6.66
N ALA A 89 -12.84 1.66 6.66
CA ALA A 89 -12.50 0.80 5.53
C ALA A 89 -13.77 0.39 4.78
N ALA A 90 -13.68 0.26 3.45
CA ALA A 90 -14.76 -0.31 2.66
C ALA A 90 -15.04 -1.76 3.09
N PRO A 91 -16.29 -2.28 2.93
CA PRO A 91 -16.65 -3.62 3.41
C PRO A 91 -15.75 -4.74 2.87
N ASP A 92 -15.35 -4.65 1.60
CA ASP A 92 -14.44 -5.59 0.93
C ASP A 92 -13.01 -5.47 1.45
N GLN A 93 -12.49 -4.26 1.68
CA GLN A 93 -11.19 -4.02 2.30
C GLN A 93 -11.13 -4.61 3.72
N LYS A 94 -12.15 -4.31 4.53
CA LYS A 94 -12.26 -4.84 5.90
C LYS A 94 -12.27 -6.37 5.89
N LYS A 95 -13.09 -6.97 5.02
CA LYS A 95 -13.15 -8.42 4.87
C LYS A 95 -11.79 -8.99 4.45
N ALA A 96 -11.15 -8.42 3.43
CA ALA A 96 -9.87 -8.90 2.92
C ALA A 96 -8.77 -8.87 4.00
N ILE A 97 -8.67 -7.77 4.77
CA ILE A 97 -7.73 -7.65 5.89
C ILE A 97 -7.99 -8.75 6.91
N LEU A 98 -9.24 -8.93 7.33
CA LEU A 98 -9.60 -9.95 8.33
C LEU A 98 -9.32 -11.37 7.84
N ASP A 99 -9.61 -11.66 6.57
CA ASP A 99 -9.38 -12.95 5.89
C ASP A 99 -7.88 -13.23 5.63
N GLY A 100 -6.98 -12.28 5.92
CA GLY A 100 -5.54 -12.51 5.86
C GLY A 100 -4.89 -12.23 4.51
N CYS A 101 -5.48 -11.35 3.68
CA CYS A 101 -4.89 -10.99 2.39
C CYS A 101 -3.51 -10.30 2.50
N LEU A 102 -3.14 -9.83 3.69
CA LEU A 102 -1.86 -9.17 3.99
C LEU A 102 -0.85 -10.08 4.70
N THR A 103 -1.12 -11.38 4.86
CA THR A 103 -0.23 -12.30 5.60
C THR A 103 1.20 -12.39 5.05
N ALA A 104 1.41 -12.07 3.77
CA ALA A 104 2.75 -11.96 3.17
C ALA A 104 3.54 -10.72 3.63
N PHE A 105 2.87 -9.73 4.25
CA PHE A 105 3.40 -8.46 4.73
C PHE A 105 2.99 -8.27 6.20
N PRO A 106 3.62 -9.00 7.14
CA PRO A 106 3.12 -9.14 8.51
C PRO A 106 3.10 -7.83 9.30
N ASP A 107 4.02 -6.91 9.02
CA ASP A 107 4.04 -5.58 9.61
C ASP A 107 2.87 -4.72 9.12
N ILE A 108 2.58 -4.74 7.82
CA ILE A 108 1.42 -4.07 7.23
C ILE A 108 0.10 -4.70 7.73
N ASP A 109 0.00 -6.02 7.80
CA ASP A 109 -1.19 -6.73 8.33
C ASP A 109 -1.48 -6.33 9.78
N ALA A 110 -0.45 -6.29 10.62
CA ALA A 110 -0.59 -5.89 12.02
C ALA A 110 -1.14 -4.47 12.14
N VAL A 111 -0.60 -3.51 11.39
CA VAL A 111 -1.06 -2.12 11.40
C VAL A 111 -2.47 -2.00 10.84
N ALA A 112 -2.80 -2.67 9.73
CA ALA A 112 -4.14 -2.64 9.14
C ALA A 112 -5.19 -3.22 10.09
N ARG A 113 -4.91 -4.34 10.76
CA ARG A 113 -5.80 -4.94 11.76
C ARG A 113 -5.97 -4.06 12.98
N GLN A 114 -4.90 -3.43 13.45
CA GLN A 114 -4.97 -2.47 14.55
C GLN A 114 -5.81 -1.25 14.15
N ALA A 115 -5.64 -0.73 12.94
CA ALA A 115 -6.41 0.38 12.39
C ALA A 115 -7.91 0.12 12.43
N LEU A 116 -8.36 -1.06 12.00
CA LEU A 116 -9.78 -1.44 12.02
C LEU A 116 -10.40 -1.51 13.43
N ASN A 117 -9.59 -1.59 14.47
CA ASN A 117 -10.01 -1.68 15.87
C ASN A 117 -9.61 -0.43 16.69
N HIS A 118 -8.95 0.55 16.07
CA HIS A 118 -8.51 1.74 16.76
C HIS A 118 -9.74 2.60 17.13
N PRO A 119 -9.89 3.03 18.39
CA PRO A 119 -11.02 3.84 18.81
C PRO A 119 -11.01 5.20 18.08
N PRO A 120 -12.18 5.84 17.87
CA PRO A 120 -12.23 7.19 17.32
C PRO A 120 -11.39 8.15 18.17
N MET A 121 -10.44 8.82 17.56
CA MET A 121 -9.52 9.76 18.17
C MET A 121 -9.01 10.76 17.14
N PRO A 122 -9.07 12.08 17.42
CA PRO A 122 -8.51 13.08 16.53
C PRO A 122 -7.02 12.85 16.30
N TRP A 123 -6.57 12.97 15.05
CA TRP A 123 -5.15 12.87 14.69
C TRP A 123 -4.27 13.78 15.58
N SER A 124 -4.71 15.02 15.80
CA SER A 124 -3.98 15.99 16.63
C SER A 124 -3.75 15.55 18.08
N SER A 125 -4.49 14.55 18.55
CA SER A 125 -4.41 14.01 19.91
C SER A 125 -3.69 12.66 19.98
N ASP A 126 -3.58 11.93 18.87
CA ASP A 126 -2.87 10.65 18.82
C ASP A 126 -2.14 10.43 17.49
N HIS A 127 -0.81 10.51 17.52
CA HIS A 127 0.07 10.20 16.39
C HIS A 127 0.34 8.70 16.20
N TRP A 128 -0.60 7.82 16.56
CA TRP A 128 -0.36 6.37 16.55
C TRP A 128 -0.08 5.83 15.16
N PHE A 129 -0.85 6.26 14.14
CA PHE A 129 -0.67 5.78 12.78
C PHE A 129 0.68 6.26 12.21
N ASP A 130 1.09 7.49 12.52
CA ASP A 130 2.42 8.02 12.15
C ASP A 130 3.54 7.13 12.70
N ARG A 131 3.48 6.82 14.01
CA ARG A 131 4.48 5.98 14.68
C ARG A 131 4.55 4.56 14.12
N LEU A 132 3.41 3.96 13.80
CA LEU A 132 3.37 2.60 13.25
C LEU A 132 3.64 2.54 11.74
N GLY A 133 3.31 3.62 11.03
CA GLY A 133 3.53 3.76 9.60
C GLY A 133 4.99 4.07 9.25
N GLU A 134 5.74 4.74 10.13
CA GLU A 134 7.14 5.11 9.88
C GLU A 134 8.04 3.89 9.53
N PRO A 135 8.02 2.76 10.28
CA PRO A 135 8.78 1.57 9.90
C PRO A 135 8.40 1.03 8.52
N ILE A 136 7.11 1.02 8.19
CA ILE A 136 6.58 0.52 6.91
C ILE A 136 7.03 1.44 5.77
N TYR A 137 6.91 2.75 5.94
CA TYR A 137 7.41 3.73 4.98
C TYR A 137 8.92 3.54 4.73
N ASN A 138 9.71 3.36 5.78
CA ASN A 138 11.14 3.12 5.68
C ASN A 138 11.48 1.81 4.93
N ALA A 139 10.74 0.73 5.22
CA ALA A 139 11.00 -0.60 4.68
C ALA A 139 10.57 -0.73 3.22
N TYR A 140 9.37 -0.27 2.87
CA TYR A 140 8.80 -0.50 1.53
C TYR A 140 9.03 0.67 0.58
N VAL A 141 8.78 1.91 1.04
CA VAL A 141 8.87 3.10 0.16
C VAL A 141 10.32 3.55 -0.01
N LEU A 142 11.00 3.88 1.09
CA LEU A 142 12.42 4.26 1.01
C LEU A 142 13.30 3.06 0.67
N GLY A 143 12.93 1.85 1.12
CA GLY A 143 13.62 0.63 0.75
C GLY A 143 13.64 0.42 -0.76
N PHE A 144 12.51 0.63 -1.45
CA PHE A 144 12.45 0.57 -2.91
C PHE A 144 13.42 1.55 -3.58
N PHE A 145 13.39 2.84 -3.21
CA PHE A 145 14.30 3.83 -3.82
C PHE A 145 15.78 3.57 -3.49
N ARG A 146 16.09 3.11 -2.27
CA ARG A 146 17.46 2.72 -1.88
C ARG A 146 17.95 1.52 -2.68
N MET A 147 17.08 0.55 -2.95
CA MET A 147 17.39 -0.59 -3.82
C MET A 147 17.71 -0.10 -5.23
N MET A 148 16.84 0.72 -5.82
CA MET A 148 17.04 1.29 -7.16
C MET A 148 18.33 2.10 -7.28
N ALA A 149 18.68 2.89 -6.26
CA ALA A 149 19.90 3.70 -6.26
C ALA A 149 21.20 2.88 -6.20
N ARG A 150 21.12 1.60 -5.77
CA ARG A 150 22.26 0.67 -5.72
C ARG A 150 22.43 -0.16 -6.99
N VAL A 151 21.48 -0.08 -7.92
CA VAL A 151 21.61 -0.71 -9.22
C VAL A 151 22.58 0.15 -10.03
N GLU A 152 23.88 -0.16 -9.92
CA GLU A 152 24.90 0.33 -10.84
C GLU A 152 24.61 -0.29 -12.22
N VAL A 153 24.44 0.55 -13.24
CA VAL A 153 24.26 0.16 -14.65
C VAL A 153 25.61 0.09 -15.34
#